data_AF-A0A7X5IW28-F1
#
_entry.id   AF-A0A7X5IW28-F1
#
_cell.length_a   1.000
_cell.length_b   1.000
_cell.length_c   1.000
_cell.angle_alpha   90.00
_cell.angle_beta   90.00
_cell.angle_gamma   90.00
#
_symmetry.space_group_name_H-M   'P 1'
#
loop_
_entity.id
_entity.type
_entity.pdbx_description
1 polymer ?
#
loop_
_entity_poly.entity_id
_entity_poly.type
_entity_poly.pdbx_seq_one_letter_code
_entity_poly.pdbx_strand_id
1 'polypeptide(L)'
;MKMRKKLIFLIVLLFGAAGLFACGKTSGNVMGKADATAESEGYESPEHAVAAYIEGLKENDLNQMVSTFAIEQYVDNFDLHSYLEWMQAYQLQQAQWPAANDITRDLNIEKRKSEIINYIRYQYLALNKISANFNEPQILKTESEQKEFLEQLTGQLASMDFSSIKLNGFIPPESANELYGSEANGENLARIAAEYGANQIVSRMAVIEIGESQYALCFDTVEYEGKWYNLQLGGNLSLLLGIEIMSSGTIPLDIAPEYREELESLIVPME
;
A
#
# COMPACT_ATOMS: atom_id res chain seq x y z
N MET A 1 7.82 2.69 -51.04
CA MET A 1 6.43 3.15 -50.85
C MET A 1 5.59 2.02 -50.27
N LYS A 2 5.06 2.21 -49.06
CA LYS A 2 3.91 1.56 -48.39
C LYS A 2 3.77 0.02 -48.35
N MET A 3 3.95 -0.49 -47.13
CA MET A 3 3.10 -1.42 -46.34
C MET A 3 1.80 -1.95 -46.99
N ARG A 4 1.46 -3.23 -46.70
CA ARG A 4 0.47 -3.62 -45.66
C ARG A 4 0.20 -5.14 -45.57
N LYS A 5 0.34 -5.64 -44.33
CA LYS A 5 -0.57 -6.52 -43.55
C LYS A 5 -1.12 -7.82 -44.19
N LYS A 6 -0.78 -8.97 -43.58
CA LYS A 6 -1.54 -9.68 -42.52
C LYS A 6 -1.06 -11.14 -42.49
N LEU A 7 -0.60 -11.64 -41.34
CA LEU A 7 -0.95 -13.01 -40.95
C LEU A 7 -0.84 -13.19 -39.44
N ILE A 8 -1.95 -13.66 -38.89
CA ILE A 8 -2.16 -14.13 -37.52
C ILE A 8 -1.38 -15.44 -37.36
N PHE A 9 -0.64 -15.61 -36.26
CA PHE A 9 -0.32 -16.95 -35.76
C PHE A 9 -0.39 -16.99 -34.23
N LEU A 10 -1.33 -17.82 -33.78
CA LEU A 10 -1.50 -18.36 -32.45
C LEU A 10 -0.36 -19.36 -32.19
N ILE A 11 0.37 -19.24 -31.08
CA ILE A 11 1.19 -20.33 -30.54
C ILE A 11 0.92 -20.42 -29.04
N VAL A 12 0.23 -21.50 -28.66
CA VAL A 12 0.21 -22.12 -27.33
C VAL A 12 1.42 -23.06 -27.26
N LEU A 13 2.04 -23.21 -26.08
CA LEU A 13 2.85 -24.32 -25.50
C LEU A 13 3.74 -23.67 -24.42
N LEU A 14 3.99 -24.18 -23.20
CA LEU A 14 3.61 -25.37 -22.44
C LEU A 14 4.15 -25.11 -21.01
N PHE A 15 3.34 -25.22 -19.97
CA PHE A 15 3.85 -25.34 -18.60
C PHE A 15 4.25 -26.79 -18.34
N GLY A 16 5.53 -27.03 -18.07
CA GLY A 16 6.07 -28.31 -17.60
C GLY A 16 6.42 -28.21 -16.12
N ALA A 17 5.81 -29.09 -15.31
CA ALA A 17 5.93 -29.16 -13.86
C ALA A 17 7.09 -30.06 -13.39
N ALA A 18 7.66 -29.72 -12.23
CA ALA A 18 8.19 -30.61 -11.17
C ALA A 18 8.57 -29.69 -9.98
N GLY A 19 8.12 -29.82 -8.73
CA GLY A 19 7.52 -30.93 -7.99
C GLY A 19 8.52 -31.43 -6.94
N LEU A 20 8.38 -31.01 -5.67
CA LEU A 20 8.90 -31.79 -4.54
C LEU A 20 8.07 -31.60 -3.27
N PHE A 21 7.53 -32.72 -2.81
CA PHE A 21 6.78 -32.94 -1.59
C PHE A 21 7.68 -32.85 -0.35
N ALA A 22 7.18 -32.27 0.73
CA ALA A 22 7.56 -32.65 2.08
C ALA A 22 6.31 -33.07 2.86
N CYS A 23 6.27 -34.36 3.21
CA CYS A 23 5.22 -35.00 3.98
C CYS A 23 5.54 -34.83 5.47
N GLY A 24 4.66 -34.15 6.21
CA GLY A 24 4.67 -34.09 7.67
C GLY A 24 3.30 -34.48 8.20
N LYS A 25 3.20 -35.66 8.82
CA LYS A 25 1.98 -36.13 9.50
C LYS A 25 1.91 -35.51 10.89
N THR A 26 0.83 -34.81 11.20
CA THR A 26 0.26 -34.77 12.56
C THR A 26 -1.26 -34.84 12.50
N SER A 27 -1.77 -35.63 13.42
CA SER A 27 -3.12 -36.16 13.53
C SER A 27 -4.11 -35.14 14.10
N GLY A 28 -5.34 -35.15 13.59
CA GLY A 28 -6.58 -34.99 14.34
C GLY A 28 -6.80 -33.74 15.20
N ASN A 29 -7.47 -32.74 14.62
CA ASN A 29 -8.74 -32.25 15.16
C ASN A 29 -9.48 -31.49 14.05
N VAL A 30 -10.57 -32.05 13.54
CA VAL A 30 -11.53 -31.32 12.70
C VAL A 30 -12.42 -30.55 13.66
N MET A 31 -11.88 -29.46 14.19
CA MET A 31 -12.67 -28.33 14.66
C MET A 31 -12.71 -27.36 13.49
N GLY A 32 -13.91 -26.92 13.10
CA GLY A 32 -14.12 -26.11 11.90
C GLY A 32 -13.05 -25.04 11.76
N LYS A 33 -12.38 -25.03 10.61
CA LYS A 33 -11.45 -23.98 10.24
C LYS A 33 -12.30 -22.70 10.19
N ALA A 34 -12.26 -21.88 11.22
CA ALA A 34 -12.52 -20.47 11.01
C ALA A 34 -11.52 -20.08 9.93
N ASP A 35 -12.00 -19.68 8.76
CA ASP A 35 -11.12 -19.23 7.70
C ASP A 35 -10.35 -18.05 8.27
N ALA A 36 -9.06 -18.26 8.51
CA ALA A 36 -8.19 -17.21 9.03
C ALA A 36 -8.16 -16.11 7.97
N THR A 37 -8.61 -14.91 8.34
CA THR A 37 -8.56 -13.72 7.50
C THR A 37 -7.10 -13.31 7.27
N ALA A 38 -6.85 -12.65 6.14
CA ALA A 38 -5.55 -12.06 5.86
C ALA A 38 -5.34 -10.76 6.63
N GLU A 39 -6.40 -9.99 6.87
CA GLU A 39 -6.38 -8.83 7.75
C GLU A 39 -6.50 -9.21 9.23
N SER A 40 -6.03 -8.31 10.10
CA SER A 40 -6.14 -8.40 11.56
C SER A 40 -7.57 -8.18 12.06
N GLU A 41 -7.79 -8.31 13.37
CA GLU A 41 -9.08 -7.98 14.01
C GLU A 41 -9.38 -6.46 14.05
N GLY A 42 -8.48 -5.64 13.52
CA GLY A 42 -8.58 -4.18 13.49
C GLY A 42 -8.13 -3.50 14.78
N TYR A 43 -7.85 -2.20 14.67
CA TYR A 43 -7.19 -1.41 15.70
C TYR A 43 -8.15 -0.42 16.38
N GLU A 44 -7.77 0.05 17.57
CA GLU A 44 -8.59 0.97 18.37
C GLU A 44 -8.60 2.41 17.82
N SER A 45 -7.56 2.78 17.07
CA SER A 45 -7.43 4.09 16.44
C SER A 45 -6.70 3.98 15.10
N PRO A 46 -6.83 4.98 14.21
CA PRO A 46 -6.08 5.00 12.96
C PRO A 46 -4.56 5.09 13.18
N GLU A 47 -4.09 5.77 14.23
CA GLU A 47 -2.68 5.83 14.62
C GLU A 47 -2.17 4.45 15.01
N HIS A 48 -2.96 3.65 15.74
CA HIS A 48 -2.60 2.28 16.11
C HIS A 48 -2.48 1.37 14.89
N ALA A 49 -3.33 1.53 13.88
CA ALA A 49 -3.22 0.79 12.62
C ALA A 49 -1.92 1.14 11.87
N VAL A 50 -1.58 2.42 11.79
CA VAL A 50 -0.32 2.88 11.17
C VAL A 50 0.89 2.41 11.97
N ALA A 51 0.86 2.50 13.30
CA ALA A 51 1.95 2.06 14.16
C ALA A 51 2.21 0.55 14.03
N ALA A 52 1.17 -0.27 13.92
CA ALA A 52 1.32 -1.70 13.69
C ALA A 52 1.96 -2.02 12.34
N TYR A 53 1.65 -1.23 11.29
CA TYR A 53 2.33 -1.36 10.00
C TYR A 53 3.82 -1.03 10.10
N ILE A 54 4.15 0.06 10.81
CA ILE A 54 5.53 0.51 11.01
C ILE A 54 6.33 -0.51 11.82
N GLU A 55 5.73 -1.17 12.80
CA GLU A 55 6.38 -2.28 13.52
C GLU A 55 6.65 -3.46 12.58
N GLY A 56 5.70 -3.82 11.71
CA GLY A 56 5.93 -4.84 10.69
C GLY A 56 7.05 -4.49 9.70
N LEU A 57 7.16 -3.21 9.32
CA LEU A 57 8.27 -2.72 8.50
C LEU A 57 9.62 -2.85 9.23
N LYS A 58 9.65 -2.48 10.51
CA LYS A 58 10.83 -2.58 11.38
C LYS A 58 11.29 -4.02 11.60
N GLU A 59 10.35 -4.95 11.76
CA GLU A 59 10.60 -6.39 11.92
C GLU A 59 10.88 -7.09 10.58
N ASN A 60 10.75 -6.38 9.45
CA ASN A 60 10.81 -6.94 8.09
C ASN A 60 9.80 -8.09 7.90
N ASP A 61 8.62 -7.96 8.51
CA ASP A 61 7.51 -8.92 8.43
C ASP A 61 6.43 -8.41 7.46
N LEU A 62 6.49 -8.93 6.23
CA LEU A 62 5.52 -8.61 5.19
C LEU A 62 4.09 -9.04 5.54
N ASN A 63 3.92 -10.16 6.25
CA ASN A 63 2.59 -10.64 6.61
C ASN A 63 1.98 -9.71 7.66
N GLN A 64 2.77 -9.26 8.64
CA GLN A 64 2.33 -8.28 9.62
C GLN A 64 1.94 -6.97 8.93
N MET A 65 2.80 -6.44 8.05
CA MET A 65 2.50 -5.23 7.27
C MET A 65 1.17 -5.35 6.52
N VAL A 66 0.98 -6.43 5.76
CA VAL A 66 -0.24 -6.68 4.98
C VAL A 66 -1.48 -6.84 5.88
N SER A 67 -1.35 -7.52 7.01
CA SER A 67 -2.46 -7.76 7.94
C SER A 67 -3.03 -6.50 8.57
N THR A 68 -2.29 -5.39 8.53
CA THR A 68 -2.77 -4.11 9.06
C THR A 68 -3.79 -3.43 8.14
N PHE A 69 -3.93 -3.89 6.89
CA PHE A 69 -4.81 -3.28 5.91
C PHE A 69 -6.20 -3.90 5.90
N ALA A 70 -7.20 -3.10 5.50
CA ALA A 70 -8.51 -3.61 5.13
C ALA A 70 -8.41 -4.36 3.78
N ILE A 71 -8.67 -5.65 3.82
CA ILE A 71 -8.66 -6.62 2.73
C ILE A 71 -10.05 -7.24 2.62
N GLU A 72 -10.44 -8.10 3.57
CA GLU A 72 -11.75 -8.75 3.55
C GLU A 72 -12.87 -7.74 3.78
N GLN A 73 -12.78 -6.88 4.80
CA GLN A 73 -13.76 -5.80 5.01
C GLN A 73 -13.91 -4.89 3.79
N TYR A 74 -12.80 -4.56 3.11
CA TYR A 74 -12.83 -3.74 1.90
C TYR A 74 -13.54 -4.43 0.73
N VAL A 75 -13.37 -5.74 0.58
CA VAL A 75 -14.02 -6.51 -0.50
C VAL A 75 -15.49 -6.76 -0.21
N ASP A 76 -15.80 -7.14 1.02
CA ASP A 76 -17.14 -7.59 1.39
C ASP A 76 -18.15 -6.45 1.50
N ASN A 77 -17.68 -5.24 1.81
CA ASN A 77 -18.52 -4.05 1.97
C ASN A 77 -18.51 -3.12 0.75
N PHE A 78 -17.77 -3.45 -0.32
CA PHE A 78 -17.69 -2.58 -1.51
C PHE A 78 -19.03 -2.45 -2.24
N ASP A 79 -19.53 -1.23 -2.33
CA ASP A 79 -20.75 -0.93 -3.07
C ASP A 79 -20.43 -0.66 -4.55
N LEU A 80 -20.39 -1.75 -5.32
CA LEU A 80 -20.18 -1.68 -6.76
C LEU A 80 -21.30 -0.89 -7.47
N HIS A 81 -22.51 -0.85 -6.92
CA HIS A 81 -23.60 -0.07 -7.54
C HIS A 81 -23.32 1.42 -7.40
N SER A 82 -23.03 1.90 -6.19
CA SER A 82 -22.63 3.28 -5.93
C SER A 82 -21.41 3.70 -6.76
N TYR A 83 -20.40 2.82 -6.89
CA TYR A 83 -19.26 3.04 -7.77
C TYR A 83 -19.69 3.27 -9.24
N LEU A 84 -20.59 2.42 -9.77
CA LEU A 84 -21.05 2.50 -11.15
C LEU A 84 -21.92 3.74 -11.40
N GLU A 85 -22.75 4.12 -10.44
CA GLU A 85 -23.55 5.35 -10.51
C GLU A 85 -22.65 6.59 -10.55
N TRP A 86 -21.57 6.60 -9.78
CA TRP A 86 -20.63 7.71 -9.77
C TRP A 86 -19.77 7.75 -11.03
N MET A 87 -19.10 6.64 -11.35
CA MET A 87 -18.14 6.58 -12.45
C MET A 87 -18.79 6.54 -13.82
N GLN A 88 -20.08 6.17 -13.90
CA GLN A 88 -20.83 5.94 -15.14
C GLN A 88 -20.11 4.98 -16.12
N ALA A 89 -19.20 4.16 -15.59
CA ALA A 89 -18.33 3.28 -16.35
C ALA A 89 -17.80 2.13 -15.48
N TYR A 90 -17.63 0.96 -16.10
CA TYR A 90 -16.93 -0.16 -15.48
C TYR A 90 -15.54 -0.31 -16.11
N GLN A 91 -14.50 -0.21 -15.29
CA GLN A 91 -13.13 -0.45 -15.70
C GLN A 91 -12.60 -1.70 -15.00
N LEU A 92 -12.39 -2.78 -15.76
CA LEU A 92 -12.02 -4.10 -15.23
C LEU A 92 -10.78 -4.08 -14.32
N GLN A 93 -9.81 -3.21 -14.63
CA GLN A 93 -8.58 -3.10 -13.84
C GLN A 93 -8.79 -2.35 -12.52
N GLN A 94 -9.74 -1.40 -12.46
CA GLN A 94 -9.94 -0.54 -11.29
C GLN A 94 -11.07 -1.06 -10.40
N ALA A 95 -12.24 -1.31 -10.96
CA ALA A 95 -13.40 -1.78 -10.21
C ALA A 95 -13.21 -3.20 -9.63
N GLN A 96 -13.87 -3.47 -8.51
CA GLN A 96 -14.05 -4.84 -8.05
C GLN A 96 -14.99 -5.60 -8.99
N TRP A 97 -14.80 -6.91 -9.09
CA TRP A 97 -15.78 -7.76 -9.77
C TRP A 97 -17.02 -7.89 -8.88
N PRO A 98 -18.22 -8.08 -9.45
CA PRO A 98 -19.35 -8.51 -8.67
C PRO A 98 -19.00 -9.80 -7.89
N ALA A 99 -19.19 -9.79 -6.58
CA ALA A 99 -19.02 -10.96 -5.71
C ALA A 99 -20.17 -11.98 -5.90
N ALA A 100 -20.39 -12.43 -7.14
CA ALA A 100 -21.46 -13.33 -7.53
C ALA A 100 -21.32 -14.75 -6.95
N ASN A 101 -20.11 -15.14 -6.50
CA ASN A 101 -19.81 -16.39 -5.81
C ASN A 101 -18.46 -16.29 -5.09
N ASP A 102 -18.12 -17.32 -4.32
CA ASP A 102 -16.88 -17.39 -3.53
C ASP A 102 -15.62 -17.18 -4.38
N ILE A 103 -15.56 -17.71 -5.61
CA ILE A 103 -14.39 -17.53 -6.49
C ILE A 103 -14.21 -16.07 -6.87
N THR A 104 -15.29 -15.34 -7.21
CA THR A 104 -15.15 -13.93 -7.58
C THR A 104 -14.85 -13.03 -6.38
N ARG A 105 -15.33 -13.40 -5.19
CA ARG A 105 -14.94 -12.78 -3.92
C ARG A 105 -13.44 -12.99 -3.64
N ASP A 106 -12.97 -14.23 -3.70
CA ASP A 106 -11.57 -14.57 -3.43
C ASP A 106 -10.61 -13.91 -4.43
N LEU A 107 -11.02 -13.78 -5.70
CA LEU A 107 -10.25 -13.03 -6.70
C LEU A 107 -10.16 -11.53 -6.38
N ASN A 108 -11.23 -10.92 -5.84
CA ASN A 108 -11.17 -9.53 -5.37
C ASN A 108 -10.22 -9.39 -4.17
N ILE A 109 -10.22 -10.35 -3.24
CA ILE A 109 -9.29 -10.39 -2.10
C ILE A 109 -7.84 -10.46 -2.58
N GLU A 110 -7.52 -11.37 -3.50
CA GLU A 110 -6.16 -11.50 -4.04
C GLU A 110 -5.73 -10.27 -4.85
N LYS A 111 -6.65 -9.65 -5.60
CA LYS A 111 -6.41 -8.35 -6.26
C LYS A 111 -6.06 -7.28 -5.22
N ARG A 112 -6.85 -7.17 -4.15
CA ARG A 112 -6.65 -6.19 -3.09
C ARG A 112 -5.31 -6.37 -2.38
N LYS A 113 -4.93 -7.61 -2.06
CA LYS A 113 -3.59 -7.95 -1.53
C LYS A 113 -2.49 -7.51 -2.50
N SER A 114 -2.66 -7.75 -3.80
CA SER A 114 -1.67 -7.33 -4.80
C SER A 114 -1.49 -5.80 -4.86
N GLU A 115 -2.58 -5.03 -4.71
CA GLU A 115 -2.52 -3.57 -4.61
C GLU A 115 -1.72 -3.13 -3.38
N ILE A 116 -2.01 -3.71 -2.21
CA ILE A 116 -1.28 -3.44 -0.95
C ILE A 116 0.21 -3.77 -1.09
N ILE A 117 0.55 -4.93 -1.65
CA ILE A 117 1.94 -5.32 -1.91
C ILE A 117 2.64 -4.33 -2.84
N ASN A 118 1.95 -3.80 -3.86
CA ASN A 118 2.53 -2.77 -4.73
C ASN A 118 2.80 -1.47 -3.98
N TYR A 119 1.92 -1.03 -3.07
CA TYR A 119 2.18 0.12 -2.20
C TYR A 119 3.42 -0.09 -1.35
N ILE A 120 3.53 -1.23 -0.67
CA ILE A 120 4.67 -1.57 0.18
C ILE A 120 5.95 -1.57 -0.67
N ARG A 121 5.91 -2.15 -1.87
CA ARG A 121 7.06 -2.15 -2.80
C ARG A 121 7.53 -0.73 -3.13
N TYR A 122 6.62 0.18 -3.47
CA TYR A 122 6.97 1.56 -3.81
C TYR A 122 7.51 2.34 -2.62
N GLN A 123 6.90 2.19 -1.44
CA GLN A 123 7.44 2.77 -0.22
C GLN A 123 8.84 2.24 0.08
N TYR A 124 9.08 0.92 -0.09
CA TYR A 124 10.40 0.32 0.08
C TYR A 124 11.43 0.97 -0.85
N LEU A 125 11.08 1.19 -2.13
CA LEU A 125 11.97 1.88 -3.08
C LEU A 125 12.28 3.32 -2.65
N ALA A 126 11.27 4.07 -2.20
CA ALA A 126 11.41 5.44 -1.74
C ALA A 126 12.29 5.54 -0.48
N LEU A 127 12.08 4.66 0.49
CA LEU A 127 12.89 4.58 1.71
C LEU A 127 14.35 4.24 1.39
N ASN A 128 14.58 3.30 0.47
CA ASN A 128 15.92 2.90 0.01
C ASN A 128 16.63 3.98 -0.84
N LYS A 129 15.99 5.13 -1.11
CA LYS A 129 16.50 6.20 -1.98
C LYS A 129 17.01 5.65 -3.33
N ILE A 130 16.34 4.62 -3.87
CA ILE A 130 16.78 3.97 -5.11
C ILE A 130 16.57 4.96 -6.26
N SER A 131 17.68 5.42 -6.83
CA SER A 131 17.74 6.51 -7.81
C SER A 131 17.25 6.13 -9.22
N ALA A 132 16.66 4.95 -9.41
CA ALA A 132 16.15 4.53 -10.70
C ALA A 132 14.80 5.24 -10.97
N ASN A 133 14.65 5.79 -12.17
CA ASN A 133 13.35 6.31 -12.60
C ASN A 133 12.45 5.12 -12.97
N PHE A 134 11.64 4.66 -12.02
CA PHE A 134 10.73 3.53 -12.23
C PHE A 134 9.49 3.87 -13.08
N ASN A 135 9.30 5.14 -13.47
CA ASN A 135 8.25 5.52 -14.41
C ASN A 135 8.60 5.19 -15.86
N GLU A 136 9.90 5.01 -16.15
CA GLU A 136 10.39 4.70 -17.48
C GLU A 136 11.16 3.37 -17.47
N PRO A 137 11.04 2.56 -18.54
CA PRO A 137 11.88 1.38 -18.66
C PRO A 137 13.36 1.77 -18.68
N GLN A 138 14.13 1.23 -17.73
CA GLN A 138 15.58 1.33 -17.75
C GLN A 138 16.13 0.58 -18.97
N ILE A 139 16.75 1.29 -19.91
CA ILE A 139 17.27 0.70 -21.14
C ILE A 139 18.68 0.14 -20.91
N LEU A 140 18.79 -1.18 -20.82
CA LEU A 140 20.04 -1.92 -20.61
C LEU A 140 20.42 -2.68 -21.89
N LYS A 141 21.35 -2.15 -22.69
CA LYS A 141 21.66 -2.63 -24.05
C LYS A 141 22.73 -3.71 -24.08
N THR A 142 23.58 -3.75 -23.07
CA THR A 142 24.73 -4.68 -22.99
C THR A 142 24.67 -5.56 -21.76
N GLU A 143 25.33 -6.72 -21.82
CA GLU A 143 25.45 -7.63 -20.67
C GLU A 143 26.15 -6.95 -19.48
N SER A 144 27.14 -6.08 -19.74
CA SER A 144 27.83 -5.32 -18.69
C SER A 144 26.88 -4.36 -17.97
N GLU A 145 26.07 -3.60 -18.72
CA GLU A 145 25.07 -2.69 -18.13
C GLU A 145 24.02 -3.47 -17.33
N GLN A 146 23.59 -4.64 -17.81
CA GLN A 146 22.65 -5.51 -17.11
C GLN A 146 23.22 -6.01 -15.77
N LYS A 147 24.48 -6.47 -15.79
CA LYS A 147 25.17 -6.95 -14.59
C LYS A 147 25.38 -5.84 -13.58
N GLU A 148 25.87 -4.67 -14.01
CA GLU A 148 26.08 -3.51 -13.15
C GLU A 148 24.76 -3.04 -12.51
N PHE A 149 23.70 -2.93 -13.30
CA PHE A 149 22.38 -2.55 -12.80
C PHE A 149 21.87 -3.55 -11.75
N LEU A 150 21.98 -4.86 -12.02
CA LEU A 150 21.54 -5.89 -11.08
C LEU A 150 22.35 -5.86 -9.78
N GLU A 151 23.68 -5.71 -9.88
CA GLU A 151 24.56 -5.60 -8.72
C GLU A 151 24.23 -4.37 -7.86
N GLN A 152 24.03 -3.21 -8.50
CA GLN A 152 23.65 -1.97 -7.80
C GLN A 152 22.28 -2.10 -7.13
N LEU A 153 21.26 -2.56 -7.85
CA LEU A 153 19.91 -2.70 -7.30
C LEU A 153 19.87 -3.71 -6.15
N THR A 154 20.54 -4.86 -6.32
CA THR A 154 20.62 -5.88 -5.26
C THR A 154 21.36 -5.34 -4.05
N GLY A 155 22.47 -4.62 -4.25
CA GLY A 155 23.24 -3.99 -3.18
C GLY A 155 22.43 -2.96 -2.41
N GLN A 156 21.69 -2.08 -3.10
CA GLN A 156 20.83 -1.08 -2.48
C GLN A 156 19.70 -1.72 -1.67
N LEU A 157 19.00 -2.71 -2.23
CA LEU A 157 17.91 -3.41 -1.53
C LEU A 157 18.39 -4.20 -0.31
N ALA A 158 19.64 -4.69 -0.33
CA ALA A 158 20.22 -5.45 0.77
C ALA A 158 20.87 -4.56 1.87
N SER A 159 21.15 -3.29 1.60
CA SER A 159 21.90 -2.44 2.54
C SER A 159 21.02 -1.73 3.57
N MET A 160 19.70 -1.74 3.41
CA MET A 160 18.81 -1.04 4.32
C MET A 160 18.45 -1.89 5.54
N ASP A 161 18.66 -1.31 6.71
CA ASP A 161 18.32 -1.89 8.00
C ASP A 161 17.15 -1.11 8.63
N PHE A 162 15.95 -1.68 8.52
CA PHE A 162 14.74 -1.12 9.10
C PHE A 162 14.60 -1.39 10.60
N SER A 163 15.46 -2.21 11.20
CA SER A 163 15.36 -2.53 12.64
C SER A 163 15.57 -1.31 13.55
N SER A 164 16.19 -0.25 13.00
CA SER A 164 16.40 1.03 13.68
C SER A 164 15.21 2.00 13.61
N ILE A 165 14.12 1.62 12.93
CA ILE A 165 12.92 2.46 12.80
C ILE A 165 12.44 2.91 14.19
N LYS A 166 12.16 4.21 14.31
CA LYS A 166 11.43 4.79 15.44
C LYS A 166 10.25 5.59 14.92
N LEU A 167 9.07 5.39 15.49
CA LEU A 167 7.91 6.25 15.27
C LEU A 167 7.96 7.40 16.28
N ASN A 168 8.15 8.62 15.79
CA ASN A 168 8.25 9.82 16.63
C ASN A 168 6.89 10.43 16.97
N GLY A 169 5.87 10.13 16.16
CA GLY A 169 4.53 10.68 16.32
C GLY A 169 3.88 10.94 14.96
N PHE A 170 2.88 11.80 14.97
CA PHE A 170 2.05 12.11 13.81
C PHE A 170 1.92 13.62 13.61
N ILE A 171 1.93 14.07 12.35
CA ILE A 171 1.55 15.43 11.99
C ILE A 171 0.05 15.42 11.65
N PRO A 172 -0.78 16.28 12.28
CA PRO A 172 -2.19 16.41 11.90
C PRO A 172 -2.30 16.80 10.41
N PRO A 173 -3.11 16.10 9.60
CA PRO A 173 -3.24 16.38 8.17
C PRO A 173 -3.59 17.84 7.84
N GLU A 174 -4.41 18.50 8.66
CA GLU A 174 -4.81 19.90 8.52
C GLU A 174 -3.64 20.87 8.76
N SER A 175 -2.66 20.45 9.57
CA SER A 175 -1.42 21.20 9.78
C SER A 175 -0.44 21.03 8.62
N ALA A 176 -0.49 19.90 7.92
CA ALA A 176 0.32 19.65 6.72
C ALA A 176 -0.26 20.34 5.48
N ASN A 177 -1.60 20.41 5.35
CA ASN A 177 -2.25 21.08 4.23
C ASN A 177 -3.67 21.56 4.61
N GLU A 178 -3.93 22.86 4.48
CA GLU A 178 -5.22 23.47 4.83
C GLU A 178 -6.41 22.92 4.01
N LEU A 179 -6.18 22.45 2.78
CA LEU A 179 -7.23 21.89 1.93
C LEU A 179 -7.76 20.56 2.48
N TYR A 180 -6.99 19.87 3.32
CA TYR A 180 -7.45 18.64 3.95
C TYR A 180 -8.66 18.92 4.87
N GLY A 181 -8.64 20.03 5.61
CA GLY A 181 -9.72 20.46 6.49
C GLY A 181 -10.90 21.13 5.78
N SER A 182 -10.89 21.20 4.44
CA SER A 182 -11.97 21.84 3.69
C SER A 182 -13.23 20.98 3.62
N GLU A 183 -14.40 21.62 3.59
CA GLU A 183 -15.70 20.95 3.43
C GLU A 183 -15.74 20.06 2.18
N ALA A 184 -15.23 20.57 1.05
CA ALA A 184 -15.16 19.82 -0.20
C ALA A 184 -14.32 18.54 -0.10
N ASN A 185 -13.20 18.58 0.64
CA ASN A 185 -12.40 17.38 0.88
C ASN A 185 -13.14 16.38 1.79
N GLY A 186 -13.79 16.87 2.85
CA GLY A 186 -14.61 16.06 3.75
C GLY A 186 -15.76 15.35 3.03
N GLU A 187 -16.49 16.06 2.17
CA GLU A 187 -17.55 15.49 1.32
C GLU A 187 -17.01 14.40 0.39
N ASN A 188 -15.84 14.62 -0.22
CA ASN A 188 -15.21 13.62 -1.07
C ASN A 188 -14.79 12.37 -0.30
N LEU A 189 -14.19 12.51 0.88
CA LEU A 189 -13.82 11.38 1.73
C LEU A 189 -15.04 10.60 2.22
N ALA A 190 -16.11 11.28 2.61
CA ALA A 190 -17.38 10.64 3.00
C ALA A 190 -18.00 9.84 1.85
N ARG A 191 -17.96 10.39 0.63
CA ARG A 191 -18.42 9.68 -0.58
C ARG A 191 -17.60 8.42 -0.84
N ILE A 192 -16.27 8.51 -0.75
CA ILE A 192 -15.37 7.35 -0.95
C ILE A 192 -15.60 6.31 0.15
N ALA A 193 -15.77 6.73 1.41
CA ALA A 193 -16.08 5.83 2.51
C ALA A 193 -17.38 5.06 2.26
N ALA A 194 -18.43 5.73 1.77
CA ALA A 194 -19.70 5.09 1.42
C ALA A 194 -19.54 4.07 0.28
N GLU A 195 -18.74 4.37 -0.74
CA GLU A 195 -18.39 3.43 -1.82
C GLU A 195 -17.72 2.16 -1.28
N TYR A 196 -16.89 2.28 -0.24
CA TYR A 196 -16.21 1.16 0.40
C TYR A 196 -17.02 0.52 1.53
N GLY A 197 -18.27 0.96 1.73
CA GLY A 197 -19.14 0.52 2.83
C GLY A 197 -18.56 0.79 4.23
N ALA A 198 -17.66 1.75 4.33
CA ALA A 198 -16.97 2.12 5.57
C ALA A 198 -17.68 3.25 6.32
N ASN A 199 -17.43 3.36 7.62
CA ASN A 199 -17.95 4.45 8.43
C ASN A 199 -17.27 5.79 8.11
N GLN A 200 -15.95 5.76 7.93
CA GLN A 200 -15.16 6.94 7.55
C GLN A 200 -13.77 6.54 7.04
N ILE A 201 -13.14 7.48 6.34
CA ILE A 201 -11.74 7.42 5.91
C ILE A 201 -11.04 8.66 6.44
N VAL A 202 -9.87 8.49 7.03
CA VAL A 202 -9.03 9.58 7.52
C VAL A 202 -7.57 9.37 7.11
N SER A 203 -6.91 10.42 6.66
CA SER A 203 -5.47 10.37 6.39
C SER A 203 -4.66 10.49 7.69
N ARG A 204 -3.47 9.89 7.70
CA ARG A 204 -2.47 9.99 8.78
C ARG A 204 -1.10 10.24 8.20
N MET A 205 -0.31 11.07 8.88
CA MET A 205 1.07 11.38 8.49
C MET A 205 1.99 11.03 9.65
N ALA A 206 2.54 9.82 9.62
CA ALA A 206 3.47 9.35 10.63
C ALA A 206 4.88 9.91 10.37
N VAL A 207 5.59 10.31 11.41
CA VAL A 207 6.99 10.72 11.31
C VAL A 207 7.87 9.62 11.89
N ILE A 208 8.78 9.10 11.07
CA ILE A 208 9.72 8.05 11.47
C ILE A 208 11.17 8.48 11.32
N GLU A 209 12.04 7.87 12.12
CA GLU A 209 13.50 7.93 11.97
C GLU A 209 14.03 6.57 11.54
N ILE A 210 14.98 6.57 10.59
CA ILE A 210 15.76 5.39 10.18
C ILE A 210 17.23 5.80 10.20
N GLY A 211 17.98 5.30 11.18
CA GLY A 211 19.34 5.76 11.42
C GLY A 211 19.38 7.27 11.68
N GLU A 212 20.04 8.02 10.78
CA GLU A 212 20.16 9.49 10.85
C GLU A 212 19.15 10.23 9.95
N SER A 213 18.35 9.50 9.16
CA SER A 213 17.36 10.07 8.25
C SER A 213 15.98 10.09 8.88
N GLN A 214 15.20 11.13 8.59
CA GLN A 214 13.82 11.27 9.03
C GLN A 214 12.88 11.29 7.82
N TYR A 215 11.70 10.69 7.96
CA TYR A 215 10.70 10.60 6.90
C TYR A 215 9.31 10.87 7.45
N ALA A 216 8.46 11.49 6.64
CA ALA A 216 7.02 11.46 6.85
C ALA A 216 6.40 10.40 5.93
N LEU A 217 5.49 9.61 6.48
CA LEU A 217 4.77 8.55 5.79
C LEU A 217 3.27 8.86 5.85
N CYS A 218 2.67 9.11 4.69
CA CYS A 218 1.24 9.31 4.57
C CYS A 218 0.50 7.98 4.39
N PHE A 219 -0.66 7.87 5.02
CA PHE A 219 -1.59 6.75 4.93
C PHE A 219 -3.01 7.30 4.78
N ASP A 220 -3.89 6.58 4.09
CA ASP A 220 -5.31 6.62 4.42
C ASP A 220 -5.63 5.43 5.31
N THR A 221 -6.48 5.66 6.30
CA THR A 221 -7.03 4.64 7.21
C THR A 221 -8.54 4.61 7.07
N VAL A 222 -9.16 3.47 7.35
CA VAL A 222 -10.58 3.23 7.16
C VAL A 222 -11.17 2.57 8.40
N GLU A 223 -12.38 2.98 8.76
CA GLU A 223 -13.12 2.43 9.91
C GLU A 223 -14.28 1.53 9.45
N TYR A 224 -14.34 0.33 10.04
CA TYR A 224 -15.48 -0.57 9.98
C TYR A 224 -15.90 -0.92 11.41
N GLU A 225 -17.14 -0.61 11.78
CA GLU A 225 -17.74 -1.03 13.07
C GLU A 225 -16.91 -0.68 14.33
N GLY A 226 -16.27 0.50 14.35
CA GLY A 226 -15.43 0.92 15.47
C GLY A 226 -14.00 0.37 15.45
N LYS A 227 -13.61 -0.32 14.38
CA LYS A 227 -12.27 -0.86 14.17
C LYS A 227 -11.57 -0.19 13.00
N TRP A 228 -10.31 0.16 13.20
CA TRP A 228 -9.49 0.86 12.22
C TRP A 228 -8.54 -0.08 11.50
N TYR A 229 -8.27 0.24 10.24
CA TYR A 229 -7.34 -0.48 9.37
C TYR A 229 -6.61 0.52 8.48
N ASN A 230 -5.44 0.13 7.97
CA ASN A 230 -4.82 0.85 6.86
C ASN A 230 -5.62 0.61 5.57
N LEU A 231 -5.90 1.66 4.82
CA LEU A 231 -6.56 1.56 3.52
C LEU A 231 -5.52 1.59 2.39
N GLN A 232 -4.56 2.48 2.44
CA GLN A 232 -3.49 2.56 1.44
C GLN A 232 -2.30 3.34 2.00
N LEU A 233 -1.12 3.06 1.47
CA LEU A 233 0.03 3.96 1.64
C LEU A 233 -0.11 5.11 0.65
N GLY A 234 0.16 6.32 1.12
CA GLY A 234 -0.10 7.54 0.38
C GLY A 234 -1.51 8.08 0.63
N GLY A 235 -2.35 8.06 -0.39
CA GLY A 235 -3.75 8.46 -0.28
C GLY A 235 -4.03 9.95 -0.41
N ASN A 236 -5.15 10.38 0.18
CA ASN A 236 -5.72 11.70 -0.08
C ASN A 236 -4.77 12.84 0.33
N LEU A 237 -4.19 12.79 1.53
CA LEU A 237 -3.22 13.80 1.96
C LEU A 237 -1.99 13.85 1.03
N SER A 238 -1.53 12.70 0.54
CA SER A 238 -0.40 12.67 -0.41
C SER A 238 -0.72 13.38 -1.71
N LEU A 239 -1.94 13.20 -2.22
CA LEU A 239 -2.43 13.90 -3.41
C LEU A 239 -2.47 15.42 -3.19
N LEU A 240 -2.98 15.87 -2.04
CA LEU A 240 -3.03 17.29 -1.70
C LEU A 240 -1.63 17.92 -1.55
N LEU A 241 -0.66 17.15 -1.07
CA LEU A 241 0.74 17.56 -0.97
C LEU A 241 1.50 17.45 -2.30
N GLY A 242 0.87 16.95 -3.37
CA GLY A 242 1.51 16.76 -4.67
C GLY A 242 2.61 15.69 -4.66
N ILE A 243 2.54 14.73 -3.74
CA ILE A 243 3.49 13.62 -3.65
C ILE A 243 3.24 12.65 -4.81
N GLU A 244 4.32 12.21 -5.43
CA GLU A 244 4.26 11.25 -6.52
C GLU A 244 3.74 9.89 -6.04
N ILE A 245 2.85 9.27 -6.83
CA ILE A 245 2.25 7.95 -6.55
C ILE A 245 3.33 6.89 -6.29
N MET A 246 4.45 6.95 -7.03
CA MET A 246 5.56 5.99 -6.93
C MET A 246 6.37 6.13 -5.63
N SER A 247 6.12 7.16 -4.83
CA SER A 247 6.67 7.29 -3.48
C SER A 247 5.78 6.67 -2.40
N SER A 248 4.55 6.26 -2.73
CA SER A 248 3.56 5.70 -1.79
C SER A 248 3.48 6.48 -0.46
N GLY A 249 3.39 7.81 -0.57
CA GLY A 249 3.27 8.70 0.59
C GLY A 249 4.55 8.91 1.39
N THR A 250 5.71 8.50 0.89
CA THR A 250 7.01 8.63 1.57
C THR A 250 7.65 9.97 1.23
N ILE A 251 7.96 10.76 2.24
CA ILE A 251 8.60 12.07 2.10
C ILE A 251 9.88 12.08 2.94
N PRO A 252 11.07 12.21 2.33
CA PRO A 252 12.28 12.52 3.07
C PRO A 252 12.15 13.89 3.74
N LEU A 253 12.36 13.95 5.05
CA LEU A 253 12.37 15.19 5.83
C LEU A 253 13.81 15.73 5.91
N ASP A 254 14.44 15.90 4.76
CA ASP A 254 15.76 16.54 4.63
C ASP A 254 15.61 18.06 4.75
N ILE A 255 15.13 18.51 5.91
CA ILE A 255 14.80 19.91 6.18
C ILE A 255 16.05 20.70 6.61
N ALA A 256 16.14 21.95 6.15
CA ALA A 256 17.22 22.84 6.58
C ALA A 256 17.14 23.10 8.09
N PRO A 257 18.27 23.26 8.80
CA PRO A 257 18.30 23.36 10.26
C PRO A 257 17.34 24.40 10.84
N GLU A 258 17.11 25.50 10.12
CA GLU A 258 16.22 26.59 10.52
C GLU A 258 14.72 26.22 10.56
N TYR A 259 14.29 25.15 9.88
CA TYR A 259 12.89 24.68 9.89
C TYR A 259 12.65 23.49 10.83
N ARG A 260 13.70 23.04 11.55
CA ARG A 260 13.63 21.85 12.41
C ARG A 260 12.71 22.03 13.60
N GLU A 261 12.83 23.16 14.31
CA GLU A 261 11.97 23.44 15.46
C GLU A 261 10.50 23.55 15.06
N GLU A 262 10.21 24.13 13.89
CA GLU A 262 8.86 24.22 13.36
C GLU A 262 8.29 22.83 13.07
N LEU A 263 9.02 21.99 12.33
CA LEU A 263 8.60 20.61 12.07
C LEU A 263 8.37 19.83 13.37
N GLU A 264 9.32 19.89 14.32
CA GLU A 264 9.22 19.19 15.61
C GLU A 264 8.00 19.65 16.41
N SER A 265 7.62 20.94 16.32
CA SER A 265 6.44 21.47 17.00
C SER A 265 5.11 20.96 16.42
N LEU A 266 5.10 20.43 15.20
CA LEU A 266 3.92 19.86 14.54
C LEU A 266 3.73 18.37 14.87
N ILE A 267 4.75 17.70 15.39
CA ILE A 267 4.70 16.26 15.69
C ILE A 267 3.98 16.06 17.02
N VAL A 268 2.83 15.39 16.96
CA VAL A 268 2.07 14.96 18.13
C VAL A 268 2.43 13.51 18.44
N PRO A 269 2.99 13.22 19.64
CA PRO A 269 3.25 11.84 20.06
C PRO A 269 1.97 11.01 20.09
N MET A 270 2.10 9.71 19.81
CA MET A 270 0.98 8.77 19.97
C MET A 270 0.65 8.61 21.46
N GLU A 271 -0.65 8.66 21.79
CA GLU A 271 -1.16 8.42 23.15
C GLU A 271 -1.14 6.94 23.54
#